data_AF-A0A949P657-F1
#
_entry.id   AF-A0A949P657-F1
#
_cell.length_a   1.000
_cell.length_b   1.000
_cell.length_c   1.000
_cell.angle_alpha   90.00
_cell.angle_beta   90.00
_cell.angle_gamma   90.00
#
_symmetry.space_group_name_H-M   'P 1'
#
loop_
_entity.id
_entity.type
_entity.pdbx_description
1 polymer ?
#
loop_
_entity_poly.entity_id
_entity_poly.type
_entity_poly.pdbx_seq_one_letter_code
_entity_poly.pdbx_strand_id
1 'polypeptide(L)'
;MVNNLTDSGYQEFISQLGSIITTRFHNEDVSDIADFARNYFFNSYLGELLEKPIEDVYGEVISTWQFVEKFDGEKTKVRILNPTIENDGWQSTHTVIEVIMVDMPFIVDSIRMAINKRDITIHSLINTVLDVERNDSGILTNTSVLVDSTEKKGRKESILHIEIDRQSNADKRLALEDEISSILSDLHLLVHDFPKMLEKVNEAKAERESLQGSDEDALNKSYIDLLDWLRNDNFTFLGYREYRYETKEKVNEFVGITGSELGTLKTDKEVDLLDDVSDCSLLTRETLIFAKSSTLSRIHRPAYPELLIVNRVDIDGNIIG
;
A
#
# COMPACT_ATOMS: atom_id res chain seq x y z
N MET A 1 -2.84 -17.54 -13.52
CA MET A 1 -3.06 -18.08 -12.16
C MET A 1 -2.81 -19.56 -12.22
N VAL A 2 -1.90 -20.08 -11.38
CA VAL A 2 -1.68 -21.51 -11.25
C VAL A 2 -2.91 -22.08 -10.53
N ASN A 3 -3.68 -22.95 -11.18
CA ASN A 3 -4.85 -23.56 -10.55
C ASN A 3 -4.41 -24.75 -9.68
N ASN A 4 -3.82 -24.44 -8.51
CA ASN A 4 -3.28 -25.42 -7.57
C ASN A 4 -4.35 -26.39 -7.02
N LEU A 5 -5.63 -26.07 -7.16
CA LEU A 5 -6.74 -26.94 -6.76
C LEU A 5 -6.79 -28.27 -7.51
N THR A 6 -6.24 -28.33 -8.73
CA THR A 6 -6.28 -29.54 -9.58
C THR A 6 -4.94 -30.26 -9.70
N ASP A 7 -3.88 -29.73 -9.09
CA ASP A 7 -2.54 -30.30 -9.16
C ASP A 7 -2.36 -31.41 -8.11
N SER A 8 -2.20 -32.65 -8.55
CA SER A 8 -2.02 -33.80 -7.66
C SER A 8 -0.76 -33.70 -6.79
N GLY A 9 0.31 -33.08 -7.30
CA GLY A 9 1.55 -32.86 -6.54
C GLY A 9 1.35 -31.83 -5.44
N TYR A 10 0.58 -30.77 -5.70
CA TYR A 10 0.23 -29.78 -4.69
C TYR A 10 -0.62 -30.40 -3.58
N GLN A 11 -1.62 -31.20 -3.94
CA GLN A 11 -2.47 -31.89 -2.95
C GLN A 11 -1.66 -32.86 -2.08
N GLU A 12 -0.72 -33.60 -2.68
CA GLU A 12 0.17 -34.49 -1.93
C GLU A 12 1.06 -33.70 -0.97
N PHE A 13 1.67 -32.60 -1.44
CA PHE A 13 2.50 -31.73 -0.60
C PHE A 13 1.73 -31.15 0.59
N ILE A 14 0.54 -30.57 0.36
CA ILE A 14 -0.30 -30.04 1.44
C ILE A 14 -0.74 -31.14 2.41
N SER A 15 -1.02 -32.35 1.91
CA SER A 15 -1.36 -33.50 2.76
C SER A 15 -0.18 -33.91 3.66
N GLN A 16 1.04 -33.98 3.10
CA GLN A 16 2.26 -34.25 3.86
C GLN A 16 2.51 -33.18 4.93
N LEU A 17 2.39 -31.90 4.57
CA LEU A 17 2.54 -30.78 5.49
C LEU A 17 1.49 -30.82 6.61
N GLY A 18 0.21 -31.08 6.28
CA GLY A 18 -0.87 -31.24 7.26
C GLY A 18 -0.63 -32.40 8.24
N SER A 19 -0.04 -33.51 7.76
CA SER A 19 0.36 -34.64 8.60
C SER A 19 1.46 -34.25 9.60
N ILE A 20 2.46 -33.49 9.16
CA ILE A 20 3.53 -32.97 10.03
C ILE A 20 2.96 -32.02 11.09
N ILE A 21 2.08 -31.09 10.68
CA ILE A 21 1.39 -30.16 11.60
C ILE A 21 0.62 -30.93 12.67
N THR A 22 -0.19 -31.91 12.26
CA THR A 22 -1.00 -32.72 13.19
C THR A 22 -0.16 -33.56 14.14
N THR A 23 1.00 -34.02 13.67
CA THR A 23 1.89 -34.88 14.49
C THR A 23 2.67 -34.07 15.52
N ARG A 24 3.06 -32.82 15.20
CA ARG A 24 3.98 -32.02 16.01
C ARG A 24 3.29 -30.95 16.85
N PHE A 25 2.10 -30.51 16.48
CA PHE A 25 1.26 -29.64 17.28
C PHE A 25 0.16 -30.46 17.95
N HIS A 26 -0.07 -30.22 19.25
CA HIS A 26 -1.01 -31.00 20.08
C HIS A 26 -2.04 -30.10 20.78
N ASN A 27 -2.29 -28.91 20.26
CA ASN A 27 -3.25 -27.96 20.82
C ASN A 27 -4.59 -28.01 20.06
N GLU A 28 -5.56 -27.21 20.51
CA GLU A 28 -6.90 -27.12 19.90
C GLU A 28 -6.85 -26.49 18.49
N ASP A 29 -5.76 -25.80 18.13
CA ASP A 29 -5.63 -25.02 16.89
C ASP A 29 -5.08 -25.83 15.69
N VAL A 30 -4.76 -27.11 15.85
CA VAL A 30 -4.13 -27.94 14.80
C VAL A 30 -4.90 -27.91 13.48
N SER A 31 -6.23 -27.98 13.54
CA SER A 31 -7.09 -27.94 12.35
C SER A 31 -7.00 -26.57 11.66
N ASP A 32 -7.00 -25.50 12.46
CA ASP A 32 -6.95 -24.12 11.96
C ASP A 32 -5.61 -23.82 11.30
N ILE A 33 -4.51 -24.31 11.87
CA ILE A 33 -3.16 -24.20 11.29
C ILE A 33 -3.08 -24.96 9.96
N ALA A 34 -3.65 -26.17 9.89
CA ALA A 34 -3.64 -26.97 8.67
C ALA A 34 -4.47 -26.33 7.55
N ASP A 35 -5.63 -25.76 7.88
CA ASP A 35 -6.47 -25.02 6.93
C ASP A 35 -5.81 -23.71 6.51
N PHE A 36 -5.18 -22.99 7.44
CA PHE A 36 -4.36 -21.83 7.15
C PHE A 36 -3.22 -22.17 6.17
N ALA A 37 -2.46 -23.23 6.41
CA ALA A 37 -1.35 -23.65 5.54
C ALA A 37 -1.83 -23.90 4.09
N ARG A 38 -2.98 -24.56 3.94
CA ARG A 38 -3.60 -24.82 2.62
C ARG A 38 -3.96 -23.52 1.90
N ASN A 39 -4.52 -22.56 2.63
CA ASN A 39 -4.94 -21.26 2.10
C ASN A 39 -3.73 -20.35 1.81
N TYR A 40 -2.73 -20.35 2.69
CA TYR A 40 -1.51 -19.57 2.63
C TYR A 40 -0.71 -19.89 1.37
N PHE A 41 -0.55 -21.18 1.02
CA PHE A 41 0.17 -21.60 -0.19
C PHE A 41 -0.70 -21.70 -1.44
N PHE A 42 -1.97 -21.31 -1.38
CA PHE A 42 -2.94 -21.57 -2.44
C PHE A 42 -2.52 -21.06 -3.82
N ASN A 43 -1.85 -19.91 -3.89
CA ASN A 43 -1.34 -19.32 -5.13
C ASN A 43 0.18 -19.50 -5.32
N SER A 44 0.85 -20.19 -4.39
CA SER A 44 2.30 -20.40 -4.44
C SER A 44 2.67 -21.42 -5.51
N TYR A 45 3.85 -21.23 -6.11
CA TYR A 45 4.37 -22.18 -7.09
C TYR A 45 4.96 -23.40 -6.39
N LEU A 46 4.42 -24.59 -6.67
CA LEU A 46 4.85 -25.82 -6.00
C LEU A 46 6.35 -26.09 -6.17
N GLY A 47 6.95 -25.76 -7.32
CA GLY A 47 8.37 -26.00 -7.55
C GLY A 47 9.26 -25.28 -6.54
N GLU A 48 8.91 -24.05 -6.17
CA GLU A 48 9.65 -23.26 -5.17
C GLU A 48 9.51 -23.86 -3.76
N LEU A 49 8.32 -24.37 -3.42
CA LEU A 49 8.07 -25.04 -2.13
C LEU A 49 8.86 -26.35 -2.01
N LEU A 50 9.01 -27.09 -3.12
CA LEU A 50 9.74 -28.36 -3.16
C LEU A 50 11.27 -28.18 -3.13
N GLU A 51 11.78 -26.98 -3.38
CA GLU A 51 13.22 -26.68 -3.24
C GLU A 51 13.64 -26.56 -1.76
N LYS A 52 12.68 -26.34 -0.85
CA LYS A 52 12.91 -26.26 0.59
C LYS A 52 12.69 -27.63 1.25
N PRO A 53 13.47 -27.99 2.28
CA PRO A 53 13.11 -29.09 3.17
C PRO A 53 11.72 -28.86 3.76
N ILE A 54 10.87 -29.90 3.77
CA ILE A 54 9.49 -29.78 4.28
C ILE A 54 9.43 -29.31 5.74
N GLU A 55 10.49 -29.56 6.50
CA GLU A 55 10.64 -29.11 7.89
C GLU A 55 10.83 -27.60 8.01
N ASP A 56 11.52 -26.98 7.05
CA ASP A 56 11.69 -25.53 7.00
C ASP A 56 10.38 -24.87 6.55
N VAL A 57 9.65 -25.48 5.60
CA VAL A 57 8.31 -25.03 5.21
C VAL A 57 7.32 -25.14 6.36
N TYR A 58 7.39 -26.22 7.13
CA TYR A 58 6.61 -26.36 8.36
C TYR A 58 6.93 -25.23 9.35
N GLY A 59 8.20 -24.94 9.58
CA GLY A 59 8.65 -23.83 10.42
C GLY A 59 8.13 -22.47 9.96
N GLU A 60 8.20 -22.20 8.65
CA GLU A 60 7.66 -21.00 8.00
C GLU A 60 6.16 -20.83 8.29
N VAL A 61 5.37 -21.89 8.10
CA VAL A 61 3.92 -21.87 8.34
C VAL A 61 3.59 -21.58 9.80
N ILE A 62 4.26 -22.25 10.74
CA ILE A 62 4.01 -22.03 12.17
C ILE A 62 4.41 -20.62 12.58
N SER A 63 5.56 -20.14 12.12
CA SER A 63 6.03 -18.77 12.35
C SER A 63 5.04 -17.74 11.84
N THR A 64 4.55 -17.93 10.61
CA THR A 64 3.60 -17.04 9.97
C THR A 64 2.24 -17.11 10.68
N TRP A 65 1.74 -18.29 11.03
CA TRP A 65 0.50 -18.47 11.80
C TRP A 65 0.53 -17.68 13.11
N GLN A 66 1.58 -17.85 13.92
CA GLN A 66 1.76 -17.12 15.17
C GLN A 66 1.82 -15.60 14.95
N PHE A 67 2.39 -15.19 13.82
CA PHE A 67 2.41 -13.79 13.43
C PHE A 67 1.03 -13.28 13.00
N VAL A 68 0.18 -14.06 12.34
CA VAL A 68 -1.11 -13.57 11.83
C VAL A 68 -2.30 -13.85 12.76
N GLU A 69 -2.13 -14.72 13.75
CA GLU A 69 -3.17 -15.14 14.68
C GLU A 69 -3.86 -13.94 15.33
N LYS A 70 -3.09 -12.97 15.83
CA LYS A 70 -3.61 -11.73 16.41
C LYS A 70 -3.30 -10.52 15.53
N PHE A 71 -4.37 -9.87 15.05
CA PHE A 71 -4.31 -8.67 14.23
C PHE A 71 -5.62 -7.87 14.34
N ASP A 72 -5.52 -6.56 14.62
CA ASP A 72 -6.69 -5.69 14.81
C ASP A 72 -7.31 -5.20 13.48
N GLY A 73 -6.50 -5.09 12.43
CA GLY A 73 -6.91 -4.53 11.14
C GLY A 73 -6.77 -3.03 11.02
N GLU A 74 -6.29 -2.35 12.06
CA GLU A 74 -6.07 -0.90 12.04
C GLU A 74 -4.63 -0.57 11.68
N LYS A 75 -3.67 -1.27 12.31
CA LYS A 75 -2.24 -1.00 12.12
C LYS A 75 -1.58 -2.15 11.39
N THR A 76 -0.91 -1.84 10.28
CA THR A 76 -0.02 -2.78 9.61
C THR A 76 0.97 -3.38 10.61
N LYS A 77 1.11 -4.69 10.59
CA LYS A 77 2.13 -5.39 11.38
C LYS A 77 3.25 -5.84 10.46
N VAL A 78 4.48 -5.53 10.84
CA VAL A 78 5.70 -5.90 10.14
C VAL A 78 6.62 -6.59 11.14
N ARG A 79 7.31 -7.65 10.70
CA ARG A 79 8.36 -8.31 11.50
C ARG A 79 9.50 -8.69 10.58
N ILE A 80 10.73 -8.35 10.96
CA ILE A 80 11.95 -8.77 10.26
C ILE A 80 12.83 -9.64 11.16
N LEU A 81 13.00 -10.91 10.81
CA LEU A 81 13.72 -11.88 11.61
C LEU A 81 14.77 -12.68 10.85
N ASN A 82 15.70 -13.22 11.62
CA ASN A 82 16.70 -14.19 11.20
C ASN A 82 16.40 -15.49 11.96
N PRO A 83 15.52 -16.36 11.44
CA PRO A 83 15.04 -17.50 12.20
C PRO A 83 16.19 -18.45 12.55
N THR A 84 16.17 -18.93 13.79
CA THR A 84 17.12 -19.87 14.39
C THR A 84 16.36 -20.98 15.12
N ILE A 85 16.91 -22.21 15.11
CA ILE A 85 16.27 -23.35 15.77
C ILE A 85 16.05 -23.05 17.26
N GLU A 86 17.01 -22.38 17.90
CA GLU A 86 16.97 -22.10 19.34
C GLU A 86 15.89 -21.10 19.76
N ASN A 87 15.65 -20.06 18.97
CA ASN A 87 14.69 -19.00 19.35
C ASN A 87 13.32 -19.15 18.67
N ASP A 88 13.31 -19.70 17.46
CA ASP A 88 12.14 -19.69 16.59
C ASP A 88 11.61 -21.12 16.30
N GLY A 89 12.41 -22.15 16.60
CA GLY A 89 12.06 -23.55 16.32
C GLY A 89 12.27 -23.97 14.86
N TRP A 90 12.76 -23.06 14.03
CA TRP A 90 13.10 -23.29 12.62
C TRP A 90 14.23 -22.35 12.19
N GLN A 91 14.84 -22.60 11.03
CA GLN A 91 15.92 -21.76 10.54
C GLN A 91 15.77 -21.46 9.06
N SER A 92 16.40 -20.37 8.63
CA SER A 92 16.57 -20.02 7.23
C SER A 92 17.96 -19.42 7.04
N THR A 93 18.54 -19.61 5.85
CA THR A 93 19.77 -18.93 5.44
C THR A 93 19.52 -17.46 5.10
N HIS A 94 18.26 -17.05 4.95
CA HIS A 94 17.84 -15.70 4.58
C HIS A 94 17.40 -14.87 5.80
N THR A 95 17.20 -13.57 5.59
CA THR A 95 16.38 -12.75 6.48
C THR A 95 14.95 -12.78 5.97
N VAL A 96 14.01 -12.95 6.89
CA VAL A 96 12.58 -13.07 6.59
C VAL A 96 11.89 -11.78 6.98
N ILE A 97 11.08 -11.25 6.06
CA ILE A 97 10.17 -10.13 6.30
C ILE A 97 8.75 -10.69 6.21
N GLU A 98 7.99 -10.54 7.29
CA GLU A 98 6.56 -10.85 7.30
C GLU A 98 5.75 -9.58 7.47
N VAL A 99 4.66 -9.47 6.71
CA VAL A 99 3.72 -8.36 6.78
C VAL A 99 2.30 -8.89 6.83
N ILE A 100 1.48 -8.32 7.71
CA ILE A 100 0.03 -8.47 7.67
C ILE A 100 -0.64 -7.10 7.71
N MET A 101 -1.54 -6.87 6.78
CA MET A 101 -2.35 -5.66 6.71
C MET A 101 -3.69 -5.92 6.01
N VAL A 102 -4.63 -4.98 6.16
CA VAL A 102 -5.84 -4.98 5.33
C VAL A 102 -5.45 -4.81 3.86
N ASP A 103 -6.07 -5.62 3.00
CA ASP A 103 -5.73 -5.66 1.58
C ASP A 103 -6.06 -4.36 0.87
N MET A 104 -5.10 -3.87 0.09
CA MET A 104 -5.21 -2.66 -0.72
C MET A 104 -4.20 -2.66 -1.87
N PRO A 105 -4.40 -1.82 -2.90
CA PRO A 105 -3.43 -1.68 -3.98
C PRO A 105 -2.04 -1.27 -3.49
N PHE A 106 -1.02 -1.59 -4.28
CA PHE A 106 0.37 -1.12 -4.15
C PHE A 106 1.24 -1.69 -3.01
N ILE A 107 0.77 -2.68 -2.24
CA ILE A 107 1.52 -3.24 -1.10
C ILE A 107 2.86 -3.86 -1.56
N VAL A 108 2.80 -4.80 -2.49
CA VAL A 108 3.96 -5.61 -2.91
C VAL A 108 5.04 -4.74 -3.56
N ASP A 109 4.64 -3.88 -4.48
CA ASP A 109 5.50 -2.93 -5.20
C ASP A 109 6.16 -1.93 -4.25
N SER A 110 5.42 -1.39 -3.27
CA SER A 110 6.00 -0.46 -2.29
C SER A 110 7.07 -1.13 -1.42
N ILE A 111 6.84 -2.36 -0.96
CA ILE A 111 7.83 -3.12 -0.17
C ILE A 111 9.05 -3.48 -1.02
N ARG A 112 8.83 -3.97 -2.25
CA ARG A 112 9.93 -4.27 -3.20
C ARG A 112 10.79 -3.05 -3.46
N MET A 113 10.20 -1.88 -3.64
CA MET A 113 10.94 -0.63 -3.81
C MET A 113 11.80 -0.31 -2.58
N ALA A 114 11.27 -0.47 -1.37
CA ALA A 114 12.00 -0.22 -0.13
C ALA A 114 13.22 -1.14 0.04
N ILE A 115 13.07 -2.41 -0.33
CA ILE A 115 14.14 -3.42 -0.30
C ILE A 115 15.18 -3.12 -1.38
N ASN A 116 14.75 -2.94 -2.63
CA ASN A 116 15.64 -2.71 -3.77
C ASN A 116 16.45 -1.42 -3.65
N LYS A 117 15.89 -0.37 -3.02
CA LYS A 117 16.60 0.89 -2.74
C LYS A 117 17.86 0.71 -1.88
N ARG A 118 17.97 -0.41 -1.16
CA ARG A 118 19.12 -0.78 -0.32
C ARG A 118 20.06 -1.78 -1.00
N ASP A 119 19.87 -2.07 -2.29
CA ASP A 119 20.61 -3.09 -3.03
C ASP A 119 20.53 -4.49 -2.38
N ILE A 120 19.39 -4.80 -1.76
CA ILE A 120 19.12 -6.10 -1.14
C ILE A 120 18.36 -6.98 -2.15
N THR A 121 18.85 -8.19 -2.38
CA THR A 121 18.21 -9.17 -3.25
C THR A 121 17.01 -9.80 -2.55
N ILE A 122 15.89 -9.91 -3.28
CA ILE A 122 14.73 -10.72 -2.88
C ILE A 122 14.89 -12.10 -3.52
N HIS A 123 14.92 -13.15 -2.70
CA HIS A 123 15.06 -14.54 -3.13
C HIS A 123 13.71 -15.22 -3.31
N SER A 124 12.75 -14.92 -2.43
CA SER A 124 11.40 -15.47 -2.47
C SER A 124 10.39 -14.42 -2.01
N LEU A 125 9.19 -14.43 -2.59
CA LEU A 125 8.08 -13.60 -2.14
C LEU A 125 6.77 -14.37 -2.29
N ILE A 126 6.16 -14.69 -1.16
CA ILE A 126 4.80 -15.19 -1.07
C ILE A 126 3.91 -13.99 -0.71
N ASN A 127 2.85 -13.79 -1.49
CA ASN A 127 1.80 -12.82 -1.21
C ASN A 127 0.45 -13.50 -1.35
N THR A 128 -0.25 -13.65 -0.23
CA THR A 128 -1.55 -14.30 -0.19
C THR A 128 -2.57 -13.36 0.41
N VAL A 129 -3.65 -13.14 -0.33
CA VAL A 129 -4.81 -12.38 0.13
C VAL A 129 -5.87 -13.36 0.59
N LEU A 130 -6.23 -13.29 1.87
CA LEU A 130 -7.25 -14.13 2.49
C LEU A 130 -8.48 -13.31 2.84
N ASP A 131 -9.65 -13.94 2.73
CA ASP A 131 -10.87 -13.48 3.41
C ASP A 131 -10.87 -14.10 4.81
N VAL A 132 -10.77 -13.27 5.84
CA VAL A 132 -10.58 -13.71 7.22
C VAL A 132 -11.70 -13.24 8.14
N GLU A 133 -12.06 -14.11 9.09
CA GLU A 133 -12.92 -13.77 10.21
C GLU A 133 -12.08 -13.75 11.49
N ARG A 134 -12.28 -12.72 12.30
CA ARG A 134 -11.61 -12.52 13.58
C ARG A 134 -12.63 -12.20 14.65
N ASN A 135 -12.38 -12.63 15.88
CA ASN A 135 -13.20 -12.23 17.03
C ASN A 135 -12.89 -10.78 17.48
N ASP A 136 -13.65 -10.27 18.45
CA ASP A 136 -13.51 -8.90 18.99
C ASP A 136 -12.12 -8.60 19.59
N SER A 137 -11.33 -9.63 19.90
CA SER A 137 -9.94 -9.49 20.39
C SER A 137 -8.89 -9.51 19.28
N GLY A 138 -9.32 -9.57 18.01
CA GLY A 138 -8.47 -9.66 16.82
C GLY A 138 -7.87 -11.05 16.58
N ILE A 139 -8.35 -12.08 17.29
CA ILE A 139 -7.88 -13.46 17.11
C ILE A 139 -8.57 -14.07 15.90
N LEU A 140 -7.78 -14.69 15.03
CA LEU A 140 -8.21 -15.40 13.84
C LEU A 140 -9.12 -16.57 14.20
N THR A 141 -10.32 -16.62 13.59
CA THR A 141 -11.29 -17.71 13.80
C THR A 141 -11.57 -18.49 12.53
N ASN A 142 -11.33 -17.89 11.36
CA ASN A 142 -11.50 -18.57 10.08
C ASN A 142 -10.66 -17.91 8.99
N THR A 143 -10.19 -18.71 8.03
CA THR A 143 -9.53 -18.22 6.82
C THR A 143 -10.11 -18.90 5.59
N SER A 144 -10.25 -18.14 4.52
CA SER A 144 -10.61 -18.68 3.21
C SER A 144 -9.87 -17.95 2.10
N VAL A 145 -9.59 -18.68 1.02
CA VAL A 145 -9.04 -18.08 -0.19
C VAL A 145 -10.13 -17.31 -0.94
N LEU A 146 -9.74 -16.23 -1.59
CA LEU A 146 -10.62 -15.51 -2.52
C LEU A 146 -10.82 -16.35 -3.80
N VAL A 147 -11.77 -17.28 -3.76
CA VAL A 147 -12.38 -17.86 -4.96
C VAL A 147 -13.51 -16.92 -5.40
N ASP A 148 -13.87 -16.87 -6.69
CA ASP A 148 -15.00 -16.11 -7.27
C ASP A 148 -16.36 -16.55 -6.67
N SER A 149 -16.51 -16.46 -5.35
CA SER A 149 -17.69 -16.80 -4.58
C SER A 149 -18.35 -15.51 -4.11
N THR A 150 -19.67 -15.47 -4.23
CA THR A 150 -20.50 -14.29 -4.01
C THR A 150 -20.74 -13.96 -2.54
N GLU A 151 -20.26 -14.78 -1.61
CA GLU A 151 -20.44 -14.60 -0.17
C GLU A 151 -19.16 -14.06 0.46
N LYS A 152 -19.01 -12.73 0.51
CA LYS A 152 -17.98 -12.07 1.34
C LYS A 152 -18.37 -12.23 2.81
N LYS A 153 -17.61 -13.00 3.59
CA LYS A 153 -17.93 -13.24 5.01
C LYS A 153 -17.05 -12.45 5.97
N GLY A 154 -15.82 -12.11 5.57
CA GLY A 154 -14.86 -11.43 6.42
C GLY A 154 -14.14 -10.25 5.76
N ARG A 155 -13.01 -9.88 6.37
CA ARG A 155 -12.13 -8.79 5.93
C ARG A 155 -11.03 -9.35 5.05
N LYS A 156 -10.70 -8.65 3.96
CA LYS A 156 -9.55 -9.00 3.13
C LYS A 156 -8.27 -8.57 3.80
N GLU A 157 -7.36 -9.51 4.01
CA GLU A 157 -6.03 -9.25 4.59
C GLU A 157 -4.95 -9.81 3.67
N SER A 158 -3.93 -9.01 3.39
CA SER A 158 -2.73 -9.46 2.67
C SER A 158 -1.70 -9.94 3.69
N ILE A 159 -1.21 -11.15 3.47
CA ILE A 159 -0.10 -11.75 4.22
C ILE A 159 1.06 -11.89 3.25
N LEU A 160 2.18 -11.27 3.59
CA LEU A 160 3.40 -11.36 2.80
C LEU A 160 4.48 -12.04 3.62
N HIS A 161 5.21 -12.93 2.97
CA HIS A 161 6.45 -13.52 3.46
C HIS A 161 7.52 -13.34 2.39
N ILE A 162 8.61 -12.68 2.75
CA ILE A 162 9.66 -12.29 1.82
C ILE A 162 11.00 -12.74 2.38
N GLU A 163 11.72 -13.55 1.61
CA GLU A 163 13.10 -13.93 1.93
C GLU A 163 14.06 -13.02 1.16
N ILE A 164 14.96 -12.37 1.89
CA ILE A 164 15.96 -11.46 1.35
C ILE A 164 17.38 -11.88 1.74
N ASP A 165 18.40 -11.25 1.15
CA ASP A 165 19.79 -11.41 1.58
C ASP A 165 19.91 -11.33 3.10
N ARG A 166 20.71 -12.22 3.70
CA ARG A 166 20.87 -12.28 5.15
C ARG A 166 21.41 -10.97 5.72
N GLN A 167 20.57 -10.26 6.45
CA GLN A 167 20.89 -9.05 7.19
C GLN A 167 21.35 -9.41 8.61
N SER A 168 22.64 -9.67 8.81
CA SER A 168 23.17 -10.08 10.13
C SER A 168 23.15 -8.96 11.19
N ASN A 169 23.26 -7.70 10.76
CA ASN A 169 23.23 -6.55 11.66
C ASN A 169 21.79 -6.24 12.12
N ALA A 170 21.56 -6.19 13.43
CA ALA A 170 20.24 -5.97 14.01
C ALA A 170 19.69 -4.56 13.75
N ASP A 171 20.53 -3.52 13.84
CA ASP A 171 20.13 -2.14 13.58
C ASP A 171 19.69 -1.94 12.13
N LYS A 172 20.36 -2.62 11.18
CA LYS A 172 19.94 -2.61 9.76
C LYS A 172 18.57 -3.27 9.55
N ARG A 173 18.27 -4.34 10.29
CA ARG A 173 16.94 -4.98 10.24
C ARG A 173 15.88 -4.07 10.83
N LEU A 174 16.13 -3.47 11.98
CA LEU A 174 15.21 -2.51 12.61
C LEU A 174 14.94 -1.31 11.70
N ALA A 175 15.97 -0.71 11.11
CA ALA A 175 15.81 0.40 10.17
C ALA A 175 15.04 0.01 8.88
N LEU A 176 15.11 -1.26 8.44
CA LEU A 176 14.31 -1.75 7.34
C LEU A 176 12.84 -1.98 7.76
N GLU A 177 12.62 -2.50 8.97
CA GLU A 177 11.29 -2.71 9.56
C GLU A 177 10.56 -1.37 9.73
N ASP A 178 11.26 -0.36 10.25
CA ASP A 178 10.74 1.00 10.42
C ASP A 178 10.40 1.64 9.07
N GLU A 179 11.27 1.50 8.05
CA GLU A 179 10.98 2.06 6.73
C GLU A 179 9.79 1.38 6.06
N ILE A 180 9.70 0.05 6.11
CA ILE A 180 8.55 -0.68 5.55
C ILE A 180 7.28 -0.28 6.28
N SER A 181 7.30 -0.21 7.61
CA SER A 181 6.16 0.20 8.42
C SER A 181 5.70 1.62 8.08
N SER A 182 6.64 2.56 7.91
CA SER A 182 6.37 3.93 7.47
C SER A 182 5.72 3.96 6.09
N ILE A 183 6.26 3.24 5.10
CA ILE A 183 5.74 3.22 3.73
C ILE A 183 4.31 2.66 3.71
N LEU A 184 4.05 1.59 4.47
CA LEU A 184 2.72 0.98 4.51
C LEU A 184 1.71 1.85 5.26
N SER A 185 2.16 2.67 6.22
CA SER A 185 1.32 3.70 6.84
C SER A 185 0.98 4.82 5.85
N ASP A 186 1.95 5.30 5.07
CA ASP A 186 1.71 6.29 4.01
C ASP A 186 0.74 5.73 2.95
N LEU A 187 0.89 4.46 2.59
CA LEU A 187 0.00 3.75 1.66
C LEU A 187 -1.43 3.67 2.17
N HIS A 188 -1.62 3.34 3.45
CA HIS A 188 -2.95 3.33 4.06
C HIS A 188 -3.64 4.69 3.94
N LEU A 189 -2.92 5.78 4.24
CA LEU A 189 -3.46 7.14 4.12
C LEU A 189 -3.81 7.50 2.66
N LEU A 190 -2.93 7.16 1.72
CA LEU A 190 -3.14 7.38 0.29
C LEU A 190 -4.41 6.71 -0.19
N VAL A 191 -4.56 5.41 0.06
CA VAL A 191 -5.73 4.64 -0.42
C VAL A 191 -7.01 5.11 0.27
N HIS A 192 -6.95 5.36 1.59
CA HIS A 192 -8.11 5.81 2.36
C HIS A 192 -8.62 7.19 1.91
N ASP A 193 -7.73 8.13 1.62
CA ASP A 193 -8.12 9.48 1.19
C ASP A 193 -8.29 9.64 -0.32
N PHE A 194 -8.02 8.61 -1.12
CA PHE A 194 -8.18 8.66 -2.57
C PHE A 194 -9.56 9.17 -3.02
N PRO A 195 -10.69 8.71 -2.43
CA PRO A 195 -12.00 9.26 -2.77
C PRO A 195 -12.13 10.76 -2.49
N LYS A 196 -11.53 11.27 -1.41
CA LYS A 196 -11.55 12.71 -1.08
C LYS A 196 -10.71 13.52 -2.06
N MET A 197 -9.60 12.97 -2.56
CA MET A 197 -8.83 13.62 -3.62
C MET A 197 -9.65 13.73 -4.91
N LEU A 198 -10.45 12.72 -5.25
CA LEU A 198 -11.40 12.79 -6.37
C LEU A 198 -12.51 13.84 -6.14
N GLU A 199 -12.98 14.02 -4.90
CA GLU A 199 -13.90 15.10 -4.53
C GLU A 199 -13.29 16.48 -4.77
N LYS A 200 -12.01 16.68 -4.44
CA LYS A 200 -11.32 17.96 -4.71
C LYS A 200 -11.22 18.26 -6.21
N VAL A 201 -11.04 17.25 -7.05
CA VAL A 201 -11.10 17.45 -8.51
C VAL A 201 -12.53 17.78 -8.97
N ASN A 202 -13.57 17.22 -8.34
CA ASN A 202 -14.96 17.61 -8.61
C ASN A 202 -15.24 19.07 -8.22
N GLU A 203 -14.77 19.51 -7.06
CA GLU A 203 -14.92 20.89 -6.59
C GLU A 203 -14.33 21.87 -7.61
N ALA A 204 -13.07 21.62 -8.03
CA ALA A 204 -12.41 22.45 -9.04
C ALA A 204 -13.11 22.44 -10.40
N LYS A 205 -13.69 21.30 -10.81
CA LYS A 205 -14.51 21.20 -12.03
C LYS A 205 -15.78 22.06 -11.91
N ALA A 206 -16.50 21.94 -10.79
CA ALA A 206 -17.76 22.67 -10.58
C ALA A 206 -17.55 24.20 -10.55
N GLU A 207 -16.44 24.66 -9.96
CA GLU A 207 -16.05 26.08 -9.99
C GLU A 207 -15.91 26.57 -11.43
N ARG A 208 -15.23 25.80 -12.30
CA ARG A 208 -15.06 26.19 -13.71
C ARG A 208 -16.32 26.07 -14.55
N GLU A 209 -17.18 25.09 -14.27
CA GLU A 209 -18.49 24.99 -14.91
C GLU A 209 -19.39 26.19 -14.60
N SER A 210 -19.21 26.82 -13.43
CA SER A 210 -20.00 28.00 -13.05
C SER A 210 -19.65 29.27 -13.84
N LEU A 211 -18.49 29.30 -14.50
CA LEU A 211 -18.01 30.42 -15.33
C LEU A 211 -18.49 30.38 -16.79
N GLN A 212 -19.39 29.45 -17.14
CA GLN A 212 -19.92 29.30 -18.50
C GLN A 212 -20.59 30.59 -19.00
N GLY A 213 -20.22 31.04 -20.20
CA GLY A 213 -20.67 32.29 -20.82
C GLY A 213 -19.63 33.42 -20.82
N SER A 214 -18.36 33.08 -20.56
CA SER A 214 -17.21 34.00 -20.63
C SER A 214 -16.49 33.89 -21.99
N ASP A 215 -15.66 34.87 -22.33
CA ASP A 215 -14.85 34.86 -23.58
C ASP A 215 -13.87 33.65 -23.65
N GLU A 216 -13.67 32.93 -22.54
CA GLU A 216 -12.76 31.78 -22.39
C GLU A 216 -13.45 30.39 -22.45
N ASP A 217 -14.71 30.32 -22.90
CA ASP A 217 -15.51 29.08 -22.91
C ASP A 217 -14.80 27.85 -23.53
N ALA A 218 -14.00 28.05 -24.59
CA ALA A 218 -13.25 26.95 -25.21
C ALA A 218 -12.13 26.41 -24.30
N LEU A 219 -11.42 27.29 -23.58
CA LEU A 219 -10.36 26.92 -22.64
C LEU A 219 -10.95 26.25 -21.41
N ASN A 220 -12.04 26.81 -20.87
CA ASN A 220 -12.78 26.22 -19.74
C ASN A 220 -13.28 24.81 -20.09
N LYS A 221 -13.76 24.59 -21.31
CA LYS A 221 -14.16 23.25 -21.76
C LYS A 221 -12.99 22.26 -21.78
N SER A 222 -11.86 22.62 -22.40
CA SER A 222 -10.67 21.75 -22.42
C SER A 222 -10.15 21.43 -21.02
N TYR A 223 -10.25 22.39 -20.10
CA TYR A 223 -9.89 22.19 -18.71
C TYR A 223 -10.81 21.18 -18.00
N ILE A 224 -12.13 21.32 -18.16
CA ILE A 224 -13.12 20.39 -17.63
C ILE A 224 -12.89 18.98 -18.19
N ASP A 225 -12.66 18.85 -19.50
CA ASP A 225 -12.38 17.58 -20.16
C ASP A 225 -11.12 16.91 -19.57
N LEU A 226 -10.08 17.68 -19.24
CA LEU A 226 -8.88 17.16 -18.59
C LEU A 226 -9.14 16.70 -17.15
N LEU A 227 -9.90 17.46 -16.35
CA LEU A 227 -10.26 17.04 -15.00
C LEU A 227 -11.09 15.74 -15.00
N ASP A 228 -11.99 15.59 -15.96
CA ASP A 228 -12.72 14.34 -16.16
C ASP A 228 -11.78 13.20 -16.56
N TRP A 229 -10.84 13.46 -17.46
CA TRP A 229 -9.83 12.47 -17.85
C TRP A 229 -9.02 12.00 -16.63
N LEU A 230 -8.52 12.91 -15.81
CA LEU A 230 -7.72 12.59 -14.61
C LEU A 230 -8.47 11.69 -13.63
N ARG A 231 -9.77 11.95 -13.41
CA ARG A 231 -10.59 11.18 -12.46
C ARG A 231 -11.03 9.81 -12.98
N ASN A 232 -11.02 9.60 -14.29
CA ASN A 232 -11.42 8.35 -14.94
C ASN A 232 -10.25 7.36 -15.04
N ASP A 233 -9.60 7.07 -13.91
CA ASP A 233 -8.49 6.11 -13.76
C ASP A 233 -7.23 6.40 -14.59
N ASN A 234 -7.08 7.60 -15.15
CA ASN A 234 -5.88 7.99 -15.91
C ASN A 234 -4.80 8.63 -15.04
N PHE A 235 -5.08 8.88 -13.76
CA PHE A 235 -4.15 9.47 -12.82
C PHE A 235 -4.25 8.83 -11.43
N THR A 236 -3.10 8.57 -10.80
CA THR A 236 -3.04 8.09 -9.41
C THR A 236 -2.60 9.24 -8.52
N PHE A 237 -3.54 9.82 -7.78
CA PHE A 237 -3.27 10.86 -6.80
C PHE A 237 -2.55 10.28 -5.58
N LEU A 238 -1.36 10.79 -5.28
CA LEU A 238 -0.57 10.38 -4.11
C LEU A 238 -0.87 11.23 -2.88
N GLY A 239 -1.18 12.51 -3.09
CA GLY A 239 -1.58 13.44 -2.05
C GLY A 239 -2.17 14.71 -2.62
N TYR A 240 -2.76 15.52 -1.74
CA TYR A 240 -3.37 16.80 -2.05
C TYR A 240 -3.12 17.80 -0.93
N ARG A 241 -2.97 19.08 -1.29
CA ARG A 241 -2.93 20.21 -0.37
C ARG A 241 -3.66 21.39 -0.99
N GLU A 242 -4.42 22.11 -0.18
CA GLU A 242 -5.14 23.32 -0.58
C GLU A 242 -4.33 24.56 -0.19
N TYR A 243 -4.33 25.57 -1.04
CA TYR A 243 -3.74 26.87 -0.78
C TYR A 243 -4.83 27.93 -0.83
N ARG A 244 -4.60 29.06 -0.15
CA ARG A 244 -5.43 30.25 -0.27
C ARG A 244 -4.59 31.39 -0.82
N TYR A 245 -5.17 32.12 -1.77
CA TYR A 245 -4.57 33.34 -2.28
C TYR A 245 -4.91 34.51 -1.34
N GLU A 246 -3.91 35.11 -0.70
CA GLU A 246 -4.06 36.21 0.25
C GLU A 246 -3.19 37.41 -0.16
N THR A 247 -3.69 38.63 0.08
CA THR A 247 -2.88 39.86 -0.02
C THR A 247 -2.47 40.32 1.38
N LYS A 248 -1.20 40.11 1.75
CA LYS A 248 -0.61 40.62 3.00
C LYS A 248 0.39 41.72 2.70
N GLU A 249 0.26 42.87 3.37
CA GLU A 249 1.20 43.99 3.27
C GLU A 249 1.51 44.47 1.82
N LYS A 250 0.52 44.36 0.92
CA LYS A 250 0.63 44.64 -0.55
C LYS A 250 1.46 43.61 -1.34
N VAL A 251 1.74 42.47 -0.76
CA VAL A 251 2.30 41.29 -1.43
C VAL A 251 1.20 40.24 -1.54
N ASN A 252 1.01 39.70 -2.74
CA ASN A 252 0.10 38.58 -2.96
C ASN A 252 0.88 37.28 -2.78
N GLU A 253 0.34 36.36 -1.98
CA GLU A 253 0.96 35.08 -1.68
C GLU A 253 -0.08 33.95 -1.65
N PHE A 254 0.37 32.74 -1.95
CA PHE A 254 -0.39 31.51 -1.71
C PHE A 254 0.05 30.94 -0.37
N VAL A 255 -0.92 30.70 0.52
CA VAL A 255 -0.67 30.18 1.86
C VAL A 255 -1.35 28.83 2.00
N GLY A 256 -0.59 27.79 2.31
CA GLY A 256 -1.12 26.45 2.54
C GLY A 256 -2.15 26.41 3.67
N ILE A 257 -3.30 25.78 3.44
CA ILE A 257 -4.35 25.63 4.43
C ILE A 257 -4.04 24.42 5.30
N THR A 258 -3.65 24.65 6.56
CA THR A 258 -3.39 23.57 7.52
C THR A 258 -4.62 22.69 7.71
N GLY A 259 -4.44 21.37 7.61
CA GLY A 259 -5.51 20.37 7.73
C GLY A 259 -6.20 20.04 6.41
N SER A 260 -5.81 20.68 5.31
CA SER A 260 -6.27 20.33 3.96
C SER A 260 -5.55 19.11 3.37
N GLU A 261 -4.47 18.65 4.01
CA GLU A 261 -3.61 17.62 3.47
C GLU A 261 -4.32 16.26 3.40
N LEU A 262 -4.17 15.58 2.26
CA LEU A 262 -4.68 14.23 2.02
C LEU A 262 -3.56 13.30 1.52
N GLY A 263 -3.76 12.00 1.73
CA GLY A 263 -2.82 10.97 1.27
C GLY A 263 -1.45 11.12 1.94
N THR A 264 -0.38 10.99 1.15
CA THR A 264 1.00 11.03 1.67
C THR A 264 1.40 12.39 2.24
N LEU A 265 0.70 13.48 1.89
CA LEU A 265 1.02 14.82 2.40
C LEU A 265 0.56 15.04 3.85
N LYS A 266 -0.17 14.10 4.45
CA LYS A 266 -0.52 14.13 5.87
C LYS A 266 0.68 13.87 6.77
N THR A 267 1.63 13.07 6.31
CA THR A 267 2.87 12.74 7.03
C THR A 267 3.99 13.73 6.68
N ASP A 268 3.93 14.33 5.49
CA ASP A 268 4.92 15.31 5.02
C ASP A 268 4.46 16.77 5.22
N LYS A 269 4.59 17.26 6.46
CA LYS A 269 4.11 18.60 6.85
C LYS A 269 5.06 19.74 6.49
N GLU A 270 6.33 19.44 6.21
CA GLU A 270 7.36 20.46 6.00
C GLU A 270 7.59 20.78 4.51
N VAL A 271 7.21 19.88 3.60
CA VAL A 271 7.35 20.12 2.16
C VAL A 271 6.26 21.07 1.68
N ASP A 272 6.62 22.27 1.21
CA ASP A 272 5.73 23.12 0.42
C ASP A 272 5.77 22.68 -1.05
N LEU A 273 4.62 22.35 -1.64
CA LEU A 273 4.58 21.90 -3.04
C LEU A 273 4.87 23.04 -4.02
N LEU A 274 4.68 24.29 -3.60
CA LEU A 274 4.92 25.45 -4.45
C LEU A 274 6.42 25.76 -4.58
N ASP A 275 7.29 25.22 -3.72
CA ASP A 275 8.74 25.33 -3.87
C ASP A 275 9.25 24.65 -5.16
N ASP A 276 8.51 23.68 -5.67
CA ASP A 276 8.81 22.99 -6.93
C ASP A 276 8.36 23.78 -8.18
N VAL A 277 7.70 24.94 -8.00
CA VAL A 277 7.27 25.84 -9.08
C VAL A 277 8.33 26.91 -9.33
N SER A 278 9.07 26.79 -10.44
CA SER A 278 10.19 27.69 -10.72
C SER A 278 9.80 29.15 -11.02
N ASP A 279 8.59 29.39 -11.54
CA ASP A 279 8.06 30.73 -11.81
C ASP A 279 6.69 30.91 -11.15
N CYS A 280 6.68 31.48 -9.94
CA CYS A 280 5.45 31.72 -9.17
C CYS A 280 4.49 32.68 -9.87
N SER A 281 4.91 33.45 -10.88
CA SER A 281 3.99 34.32 -11.62
C SER A 281 2.96 33.51 -12.41
N LEU A 282 3.30 32.26 -12.79
CA LEU A 282 2.39 31.33 -13.45
C LEU A 282 1.16 31.03 -12.59
N LEU A 283 1.30 30.97 -11.26
CA LEU A 283 0.22 30.70 -10.32
C LEU A 283 -0.91 31.73 -10.41
N THR A 284 -0.67 32.91 -10.97
CA THR A 284 -1.69 33.96 -11.15
C THR A 284 -2.12 34.17 -12.60
N ARG A 285 -1.51 33.46 -13.55
CA ARG A 285 -1.71 33.67 -14.99
C ARG A 285 -2.32 32.47 -15.69
N GLU A 286 -1.97 31.27 -15.24
CA GLU A 286 -2.39 30.02 -15.87
C GLU A 286 -3.51 29.38 -15.06
N THR A 287 -4.48 28.76 -15.72
CA THR A 287 -5.56 28.02 -15.04
C THR A 287 -5.07 26.69 -14.47
N LEU A 288 -4.03 26.12 -15.09
CA LEU A 288 -3.46 24.82 -14.74
C LEU A 288 -1.95 24.84 -14.93
N ILE A 289 -1.21 24.30 -13.96
CA ILE A 289 0.25 24.22 -14.03
C ILE A 289 0.67 22.78 -13.77
N PHE A 290 1.62 22.32 -14.57
CA PHE A 290 2.34 21.08 -14.36
C PHE A 290 3.75 21.39 -13.86
N ALA A 291 4.13 20.76 -12.76
CA ALA A 291 5.49 20.77 -12.25
C ALA A 291 5.93 19.34 -11.91
N LYS A 292 7.22 19.16 -11.66
CA LYS A 292 7.78 17.89 -11.20
C LYS A 292 8.12 18.04 -9.73
N SER A 293 7.70 17.08 -8.91
CA SER A 293 8.15 17.08 -7.52
C SER A 293 9.66 16.86 -7.44
N SER A 294 10.32 17.54 -6.51
CA SER A 294 11.75 17.31 -6.19
C SER A 294 11.99 16.02 -5.40
N THR A 295 10.93 15.36 -4.92
CA THR A 295 11.02 14.15 -4.09
C THR A 295 10.53 12.92 -4.87
N LEU A 296 11.27 11.81 -4.76
CA LEU A 296 10.89 10.53 -5.36
C LEU A 296 9.71 9.90 -4.60
N SER A 297 8.73 9.37 -5.34
CA SER A 297 7.67 8.58 -4.73
C SER A 297 8.21 7.30 -4.11
N ARG A 298 7.72 7.00 -2.90
CA ARG A 298 7.97 5.74 -2.18
C ARG A 298 6.88 4.69 -2.44
N ILE A 299 5.78 5.07 -3.09
CA ILE A 299 4.61 4.21 -3.37
C ILE A 299 4.43 4.06 -4.88
N HIS A 300 3.97 2.89 -5.32
CA HIS A 300 3.65 2.52 -6.69
C HIS A 300 4.83 2.42 -7.67
N ARG A 301 5.67 3.46 -7.78
CA ARG A 301 6.88 3.46 -8.61
C ARG A 301 7.91 4.48 -8.13
N PRO A 302 9.24 4.22 -8.28
CA PRO A 302 10.29 5.15 -7.90
C PRO A 302 10.46 6.24 -8.97
N ALA A 303 9.45 7.10 -9.12
CA ALA A 303 9.46 8.22 -10.05
C ALA A 303 9.17 9.52 -9.30
N TYR A 304 9.69 10.63 -9.83
CA TYR A 304 9.29 11.98 -9.40
C TYR A 304 7.83 12.21 -9.83
N PRO A 305 6.89 12.35 -8.87
CA PRO A 305 5.49 12.61 -9.19
C PRO A 305 5.31 13.88 -10.03
N GLU A 306 4.28 13.87 -10.87
CA GLU A 306 3.79 15.10 -11.48
C GLU A 306 2.97 15.87 -10.44
N LEU A 307 3.27 17.15 -10.28
CA LEU A 307 2.46 18.09 -9.53
C LEU A 307 1.49 18.75 -10.50
N LEU A 308 0.20 18.58 -10.21
CA LEU A 308 -0.89 19.24 -10.92
C LEU A 308 -1.44 20.34 -10.02
N ILE A 309 -1.19 21.60 -10.39
CA ILE A 309 -1.69 22.75 -9.65
C ILE A 309 -2.89 23.31 -10.39
N VAL A 310 -3.98 23.46 -9.66
CA VAL A 310 -5.30 23.82 -10.14
C VAL A 310 -5.73 25.09 -9.41
N ASN A 311 -5.83 26.19 -10.13
CA ASN A 311 -6.29 27.46 -9.56
C ASN A 311 -7.80 27.42 -9.32
N ARG A 312 -8.18 27.66 -8.07
CA ARG A 312 -9.55 27.84 -7.62
C ARG A 312 -10.03 29.25 -7.91
N VAL A 313 -11.29 29.35 -8.29
CA VAL A 313 -11.89 30.62 -8.74
C VAL A 313 -13.25 30.85 -8.10
N ASP A 314 -13.57 32.13 -7.84
CA ASP A 314 -14.91 32.54 -7.45
C ASP A 314 -15.86 32.66 -8.66
N ILE A 315 -17.12 33.03 -8.40
CA ILE A 315 -18.15 33.20 -9.44
C ILE A 315 -17.85 34.34 -10.44
N ASP A 316 -16.99 35.28 -10.05
CA ASP A 316 -16.56 36.40 -10.89
C ASP A 316 -15.27 36.05 -11.66
N GLY A 317 -14.73 34.84 -11.47
CA GLY A 317 -13.52 34.34 -12.11
C GLY A 317 -12.21 34.77 -11.44
N ASN A 318 -12.27 35.39 -10.25
CA ASN A 318 -11.06 35.78 -9.52
C ASN A 318 -10.42 34.56 -8.84
N ILE A 319 -9.09 34.50 -8.86
CA ILE A 319 -8.32 33.46 -8.18
C ILE A 319 -8.46 33.62 -6.66
N ILE A 320 -8.87 32.54 -5.98
CA ILE A 320 -9.05 32.49 -4.53
C ILE A 320 -8.10 31.51 -3.82
N GLY A 321 -7.42 30.63 -4.57
CA GLY A 321 -6.51 29.61 -4.03
C GLY A 321 -5.90 28.72 -5.08
#